data_AF-A0A2T3J7S1-F1
#
_entry.id   AF-A0A2T3J7S1-F1
#
_cell.length_a   1.000
_cell.length_b   1.000
_cell.length_c   1.000
_cell.angle_alpha   90.00
_cell.angle_beta   90.00
_cell.angle_gamma   90.00
#
_symmetry.space_group_name_H-M   'P 1'
#
loop_
_entity.id
_entity.type
_entity.pdbx_description
1 polymer ?
#
loop_
_entity_poly.entity_id
_entity_poly.type
_entity_poly.pdbx_seq_one_letter_code
_entity_poly.pdbx_strand_id
1 'polypeptide(L)'
;MKNIFNQVSTKEANALEKFLAIGKHRILNNREFCGLSVSDFTTFYFEIHDGKLADAMVKFLITADCSSSNTLLTLMGFKEFAKDVFEEFFNENETTILTTFHTEYKEQKEELEITLAGL
;
A
#
# COMPACT_ATOMS: atom_id res chain seq x y z
N MET A 1 -7.86 5.68 -0.81
CA MET A 1 -8.63 4.42 -0.98
C MET A 1 -10.13 4.45 -0.66
N LYS A 2 -10.82 5.57 -0.38
CA LYS A 2 -12.28 5.51 -0.07
C LYS A 2 -13.16 4.98 -1.21
N ASN A 3 -12.69 4.96 -2.45
CA ASN A 3 -13.47 4.53 -3.62
C ASN A 3 -13.51 3.01 -3.83
N ILE A 4 -12.47 2.28 -3.45
CA ILE A 4 -12.37 0.82 -3.69
C ILE A 4 -13.45 0.03 -2.94
N PHE A 5 -13.85 0.50 -1.77
CA PHE A 5 -14.89 -0.14 -0.96
C PHE A 5 -16.29 0.04 -1.53
N ASN A 6 -16.51 1.02 -2.43
CA ASN A 6 -17.79 1.18 -3.12
C ASN A 6 -17.99 0.14 -4.24
N GLN A 7 -16.91 -0.58 -4.61
CA GLN A 7 -16.93 -1.58 -5.68
C GLN A 7 -17.22 -3.00 -5.17
N VAL A 8 -17.35 -3.18 -3.85
CA VAL A 8 -17.56 -4.48 -3.21
C VAL A 8 -18.81 -4.47 -2.33
N SER A 9 -19.39 -5.63 -2.08
CA SER A 9 -20.54 -5.75 -1.16
C SER A 9 -20.13 -5.45 0.29
N THR A 10 -21.11 -5.15 1.15
CA THR A 10 -20.86 -4.90 2.58
C THR A 10 -20.20 -6.10 3.28
N LYS A 11 -20.47 -7.33 2.81
CA LYS A 11 -19.83 -8.55 3.35
C LYS A 11 -18.37 -8.65 2.94
N GLU A 12 -18.05 -8.25 1.72
CA GLU A 12 -16.68 -8.26 1.17
C GLU A 12 -15.84 -7.10 1.71
N ALA A 13 -16.44 -5.97 2.07
CA ALA A 13 -15.73 -4.78 2.54
C ALA A 13 -14.76 -5.06 3.70
N ASN A 14 -15.20 -5.84 4.71
CA ASN A 14 -14.35 -6.24 5.83
C ASN A 14 -13.21 -7.18 5.42
N ALA A 15 -13.45 -8.04 4.42
CA ALA A 15 -12.42 -8.93 3.90
C ALA A 15 -11.40 -8.16 3.06
N LEU A 16 -11.87 -7.23 2.24
CA LEU A 16 -11.04 -6.33 1.44
C LEU A 16 -10.17 -5.43 2.33
N GLU A 17 -10.72 -4.88 3.42
CA GLU A 17 -9.93 -4.06 4.36
C GLU A 17 -8.76 -4.85 4.94
N LYS A 18 -9.00 -6.10 5.37
CA LYS A 18 -7.95 -6.99 5.86
C LYS A 18 -6.95 -7.36 4.76
N PHE A 19 -7.44 -7.64 3.56
CA PHE A 19 -6.61 -7.95 2.40
C PHE A 19 -5.63 -6.82 2.08
N LEU A 20 -6.13 -5.57 2.04
CA LEU A 20 -5.33 -4.37 1.84
C LEU A 20 -4.32 -4.16 2.98
N ALA A 21 -4.73 -4.35 4.24
CA ALA A 21 -3.82 -4.22 5.38
C ALA A 21 -2.67 -5.24 5.32
N ILE A 22 -2.97 -6.49 4.93
CA ILE A 22 -1.97 -7.53 4.70
C ILE A 22 -1.05 -7.14 3.54
N GLY A 23 -1.61 -6.65 2.44
CA GLY A 23 -0.84 -6.21 1.27
C GLY A 23 0.16 -5.11 1.59
N LYS A 24 -0.30 -4.06 2.29
CA LYS A 24 0.59 -2.99 2.78
C LYS A 24 1.70 -3.54 3.67
N HIS A 25 1.35 -4.42 4.60
CA HIS A 25 2.33 -5.05 5.48
C HIS A 25 3.36 -5.88 4.69
N ARG A 26 2.92 -6.65 3.68
CA ARG A 26 3.82 -7.44 2.82
C ARG A 26 4.80 -6.54 2.07
N ILE A 27 4.32 -5.50 1.39
CA ILE A 27 5.18 -4.59 0.63
C ILE A 27 6.22 -3.92 1.54
N LEU A 28 5.81 -3.42 2.72
CA LEU A 28 6.73 -2.81 3.70
C LEU A 28 7.77 -3.79 4.26
N ASN A 29 7.54 -5.11 4.14
CA ASN A 29 8.47 -6.17 4.52
C ASN A 29 9.17 -6.80 3.30
N ASN A 30 9.23 -6.08 2.17
CA ASN A 30 9.87 -6.53 0.93
C ASN A 30 9.27 -7.83 0.36
N ARG A 31 7.97 -8.06 0.57
CA ARG A 31 7.24 -9.18 -0.01
C ARG A 31 6.25 -8.65 -1.04
N GLU A 32 6.12 -9.38 -2.14
CA GLU A 32 5.16 -9.09 -3.19
C GLU A 32 3.71 -9.17 -2.69
N PHE A 33 2.83 -8.35 -3.29
CA PHE A 33 1.38 -8.37 -3.13
C PHE A 33 0.67 -7.93 -4.42
N CYS A 34 -0.21 -8.76 -4.98
CA CYS A 34 -0.94 -8.49 -6.23
C CYS A 34 -0.04 -8.09 -7.43
N GLY A 35 1.16 -8.67 -7.52
CA GLY A 35 2.20 -8.33 -8.48
C GLY A 35 2.98 -7.06 -8.14
N LEU A 36 2.68 -6.40 -7.02
CA LEU A 36 3.32 -5.16 -6.58
C LEU A 36 4.41 -5.44 -5.53
N SER A 37 5.50 -4.68 -5.59
CA SER A 37 6.62 -4.75 -4.67
C SER A 37 6.99 -3.38 -4.11
N VAL A 38 7.91 -3.37 -3.15
CA VAL A 38 8.50 -2.11 -2.65
C VAL A 38 9.24 -1.36 -3.75
N SER A 39 9.84 -2.07 -4.71
CA SER A 39 10.58 -1.47 -5.82
C SER A 39 9.66 -0.73 -6.78
N ASP A 40 8.47 -1.29 -7.05
CA ASP A 40 7.44 -0.62 -7.86
C ASP A 40 6.96 0.65 -7.16
N PHE A 41 6.72 0.59 -5.85
CA PHE A 41 6.41 1.77 -5.06
C PHE A 41 7.52 2.82 -5.11
N THR A 42 8.79 2.43 -4.96
CA THR A 42 9.89 3.40 -5.04
C THR A 42 9.96 4.07 -6.41
N THR A 43 9.77 3.31 -7.49
CA THR A 43 9.75 3.86 -8.85
C THR A 43 8.63 4.89 -8.97
N PHE A 44 7.41 4.53 -8.56
CA PHE A 44 6.27 5.44 -8.50
C PHE A 44 6.55 6.70 -7.67
N TYR A 45 7.19 6.55 -6.50
CA TYR A 45 7.56 7.66 -5.62
C TYR A 45 8.59 8.62 -6.24
N PHE A 46 9.49 8.13 -7.09
CA PHE A 46 10.42 8.99 -7.83
C PHE A 46 9.77 9.66 -9.04
N GLU A 47 8.79 9.01 -9.67
CA GLU A 47 8.04 9.56 -10.80
C GLU A 47 7.03 10.62 -10.36
N ILE A 48 6.39 10.43 -9.20
CA ILE A 48 5.44 11.40 -8.67
C ILE A 48 6.15 12.72 -8.34
N HIS A 49 5.53 13.83 -8.73
CA HIS A 49 6.13 15.17 -8.63
C HIS A 49 7.48 15.35 -9.33
N ASP A 50 7.79 14.55 -10.35
CA ASP A 50 8.99 14.71 -11.18
C ASP A 50 10.28 14.65 -10.34
N GLY A 51 10.33 13.73 -9.37
CA GLY A 51 11.48 13.50 -8.48
C GLY A 51 11.74 14.57 -7.41
N LYS A 52 11.08 15.74 -7.49
CA LYS A 52 11.38 16.91 -6.62
C LYS A 52 11.30 16.62 -5.13
N LEU A 53 10.37 15.75 -4.74
CA LEU A 53 10.20 15.35 -3.36
C LEU A 53 11.34 14.43 -2.90
N ALA A 54 11.70 13.46 -3.74
CA ALA A 54 12.82 12.57 -3.44
C ALA A 54 14.12 13.36 -3.35
N ASP A 55 14.32 14.33 -4.24
CA ASP A 55 15.44 15.28 -4.17
C ASP A 55 15.45 16.06 -2.85
N ALA A 56 14.29 16.56 -2.41
CA ALA A 56 14.17 17.28 -1.13
C ALA A 56 14.52 16.38 0.06
N MET A 57 14.07 15.12 0.07
CA MET A 57 14.41 14.16 1.11
C MET A 57 15.91 13.83 1.11
N VAL A 58 16.50 13.57 -0.05
CA VAL A 58 17.95 13.29 -0.18
C VAL A 58 18.76 14.49 0.30
N LYS A 59 18.39 15.70 -0.12
CA LYS A 59 19.04 16.94 0.33
C LYS A 59 18.95 17.10 1.85
N PHE A 60 17.79 16.82 2.43
CA PHE A 60 17.62 16.83 3.88
C PHE A 60 18.54 15.82 4.57
N LEU A 61 18.59 14.57 4.11
CA LEU A 61 19.45 13.53 4.70
C LEU A 61 20.95 13.91 4.70
N ILE A 62 21.42 14.60 3.66
CA ILE A 62 22.82 15.05 3.55
C ILE A 62 23.11 16.25 4.46
N THR A 63 22.13 17.10 4.72
CA THR A 63 22.32 18.39 5.41
C THR A 63 21.76 18.42 6.84
N ALA A 64 21.08 17.37 7.27
CA ALA A 64 20.44 17.27 8.56
C ALA A 64 21.46 17.35 9.70
N ASP A 65 21.26 18.31 10.61
CA ASP A 65 21.95 18.36 11.89
C ASP A 65 21.08 17.67 12.95
N CYS A 66 21.45 16.45 13.33
CA CYS A 66 20.74 15.66 14.34
C CYS A 66 20.79 16.26 15.75
N SER A 67 21.58 17.32 15.97
CA SER A 67 21.65 18.06 17.24
C SER A 67 20.53 19.10 17.35
N SER A 68 19.86 19.44 16.24
CA SER A 68 18.77 20.40 16.18
C SER A 68 17.40 19.74 16.42
N SER A 69 16.57 20.38 17.24
CA SER A 69 15.18 19.95 17.49
C SER A 69 14.30 19.95 16.24
N ASN A 70 14.65 20.72 15.21
CA ASN A 70 13.86 20.86 13.98
C ASN A 70 14.05 19.68 13.00
N THR A 71 15.12 18.90 13.16
CA THR A 71 15.42 17.76 12.28
C THR A 71 14.37 16.66 12.43
N LEU A 72 13.95 16.35 13.66
CA LEU A 72 12.91 15.35 13.90
C LEU A 72 11.57 15.76 13.29
N LEU A 73 11.18 17.04 13.44
CA LEU A 73 9.92 17.56 12.88
C LEU A 73 9.91 17.46 11.35
N THR A 74 11.03 17.80 10.71
CA THR A 74 11.16 17.72 9.25
C THR A 74 11.08 16.27 8.77
N LEU A 75 11.74 15.34 9.47
CA LEU A 75 11.67 13.91 9.17
C LEU A 75 10.26 13.34 9.31
N MET A 76 9.50 13.77 10.33
CA MET A 76 8.09 13.40 10.48
C MET A 76 7.26 13.89 9.30
N GLY A 77 7.53 15.10 8.79
CA GLY A 77 6.88 15.62 7.57
C GLY A 77 7.12 14.74 6.35
N PHE A 78 8.37 14.36 6.08
CA PHE A 78 8.69 13.45 4.98
C PHE A 78 8.04 12.07 5.14
N LYS A 79 7.97 11.55 6.37
CA LYS A 79 7.31 10.28 6.66
C LYS A 79 5.82 10.31 6.35
N GLU A 80 5.10 11.34 6.79
CA GLU A 80 3.66 11.44 6.51
C GLU A 80 3.40 11.61 5.02
N PHE A 81 4.22 12.41 4.32
CA PHE A 81 4.13 12.52 2.87
C PHE A 81 4.34 11.16 2.18
N ALA A 82 5.37 10.40 2.56
CA ALA A 82 5.63 9.09 1.98
C ALA A 82 4.49 8.09 2.20
N LYS A 83 3.79 8.18 3.34
CA LYS A 83 2.58 7.38 3.57
C LYS A 83 1.44 7.79 2.66
N ASP A 84 1.21 9.08 2.45
CA ASP A 84 0.15 9.56 1.57
C ASP A 84 0.38 9.08 0.13
N VAL A 85 1.62 9.17 -0.38
CA VAL A 85 1.99 8.60 -1.69
C VAL A 85 1.83 7.08 -1.72
N PHE A 86 2.11 6.39 -0.61
CA PHE A 86 1.90 4.94 -0.54
C PHE A 86 0.41 4.57 -0.64
N GLU A 87 -0.48 5.38 -0.07
CA GLU A 87 -1.92 5.22 -0.27
C GLU A 87 -2.35 5.55 -1.71
N GLU A 88 -1.72 6.52 -2.36
CA GLU A 88 -1.95 6.83 -3.77
C GLU A 88 -1.50 5.70 -4.69
N PHE A 89 -0.34 5.10 -4.44
CA PHE A 89 0.15 3.94 -5.17
C PHE A 89 -0.85 2.77 -5.17
N PHE A 90 -1.52 2.53 -4.04
CA PHE A 90 -2.61 1.54 -3.97
C PHE A 90 -3.86 1.96 -4.75
N ASN A 91 -4.18 3.26 -4.81
CA ASN A 91 -5.31 3.76 -5.60
C ASN A 91 -5.03 3.60 -7.11
N GLU A 92 -3.82 3.94 -7.56
CA GLU A 92 -3.43 3.79 -8.98
C GLU A 92 -3.45 2.32 -9.42
N ASN A 93 -3.22 1.39 -8.50
CA ASN A 93 -3.26 -0.05 -8.75
C ASN A 93 -4.58 -0.72 -8.31
N GLU A 94 -5.63 0.06 -8.05
CA GLU A 94 -6.91 -0.41 -7.53
C GLU A 94 -7.51 -1.56 -8.35
N THR A 95 -7.48 -1.46 -9.68
CA THR A 95 -8.06 -2.47 -10.58
C THR A 95 -7.38 -3.83 -10.43
N THR A 96 -6.04 -3.85 -10.39
CA THR A 96 -5.25 -5.08 -10.22
C THR A 96 -5.51 -5.71 -8.85
N ILE A 97 -5.57 -4.87 -7.81
CA ILE A 97 -5.80 -5.32 -6.44
C ILE A 97 -7.21 -5.91 -6.31
N LEU A 98 -8.24 -5.26 -6.84
CA LEU A 98 -9.62 -5.75 -6.80
C LEU A 98 -9.77 -7.08 -7.56
N THR A 99 -9.16 -7.19 -8.73
CA THR A 99 -9.21 -8.42 -9.54
C THR A 99 -8.60 -9.60 -8.78
N THR A 100 -7.43 -9.37 -8.17
CA THR A 100 -6.76 -10.39 -7.34
C THR A 100 -7.61 -10.73 -6.11
N PHE A 101 -8.13 -9.73 -5.41
CA PHE A 101 -9.00 -9.93 -4.25
C PHE A 101 -10.23 -10.78 -4.57
N HIS A 102 -10.97 -10.47 -5.65
CA HIS A 102 -12.16 -11.24 -6.01
C HIS A 102 -11.84 -12.68 -6.39
N THR A 103 -10.69 -12.91 -7.02
CA THR A 103 -10.23 -14.26 -7.37
C THR A 103 -9.96 -15.05 -6.09
N GLU A 104 -9.11 -14.54 -5.19
CA GLU A 104 -8.79 -15.22 -3.93
C GLU A 104 -10.02 -15.39 -3.02
N TYR A 105 -10.89 -14.39 -2.96
CA TYR A 105 -12.10 -14.44 -2.14
C TYR A 105 -13.07 -15.53 -2.62
N LYS A 106 -13.20 -15.68 -3.93
CA LYS A 106 -14.00 -16.74 -4.54
C LYS A 106 -13.42 -18.11 -4.25
N GLU A 107 -12.12 -18.30 -4.45
CA GLU A 107 -11.41 -19.56 -4.19
C GLU A 107 -11.56 -20.00 -2.72
N GLN A 108 -11.35 -19.08 -1.78
CA GLN A 108 -11.55 -19.36 -0.34
C GLN A 108 -12.98 -19.78 -0.01
N LYS A 109 -13.98 -19.17 -0.66
CA LYS A 109 -15.38 -19.54 -0.47
C LYS A 109 -15.68 -20.94 -1.00
N GLU A 110 -15.16 -21.27 -2.18
CA GLU A 110 -15.31 -22.60 -2.79
C GLU A 110 -14.63 -23.69 -1.94
N GLU A 111 -13.41 -23.45 -1.44
CA GLU A 111 -12.71 -24.37 -0.55
C GLU A 111 -13.48 -24.64 0.75
N LEU A 112 -14.06 -23.60 1.35
CA LEU A 112 -14.90 -23.73 2.54
C LEU A 112 -16.16 -24.56 2.27
N GLU A 113 -16.82 -24.35 1.14
CA GLU A 113 -18.01 -25.12 0.74
C GLU A 113 -17.69 -26.60 0.52
N ILE A 114 -16.57 -26.92 -0.14
CA ILE A 114 -16.10 -28.30 -0.34
C ILE A 114 -15.79 -28.96 1.01
N THR A 115 -15.08 -28.25 1.90
CA THR A 115 -14.71 -28.78 3.22
C THR A 115 -15.94 -29.08 4.08
N LEU A 116 -16.96 -28.22 4.01
CA LEU A 116 -18.23 -28.40 4.72
C LEU A 116 -19.11 -29.51 4.12
N ALA A 117 -19.01 -29.76 2.82
CA ALA A 117 -19.76 -30.83 2.14
C ALA A 117 -19.09 -32.22 2.27
N GLY A 118 -17.80 -32.27 2.64
CA GLY A 118 -17.05 -33.49 2.92
C GLY A 118 -17.05 -33.94 4.39
N LEU A 119 -17.71 -33.18 5.27
CA LEU A 119 -18.00 -33.50 6.68
C LEU A 119 -19.42 -34.05 6.82
#